data_AF-A0A560FI68-F1
#
_entry.id   AF-A0A560FI68-F1
#
_cell.length_a   1.000
_cell.length_b   1.000
_cell.length_c   1.000
_cell.angle_alpha   90.00
_cell.angle_beta   90.00
_cell.angle_gamma   90.00
#
_symmetry.space_group_name_H-M   'P 1'
#
loop_
_entity.id
_entity.type
_entity.pdbx_description
1 polymer ?
#
loop_
_entity_poly.entity_id
_entity_poly.type
_entity_poly.pdbx_seq_one_letter_code
_entity_poly.pdbx_strand_id
1 'polypeptide(L)'
;MTNVNLRLPDSTHEAAVQRAKQEGESLNAFIVRAVTAQLAASGEADRYFELRAARAKPGALMDVLGKVRDDLPPRAGDEVN
;
A
#
# COMPACT_ATOMS: atom_id res chain seq x y z
N MET A 1 -5.89 -12.55 24.59
CA MET A 1 -5.70 -11.27 23.86
C MET A 1 -4.74 -10.42 24.68
N THR A 2 -3.72 -9.85 24.05
CA THR A 2 -2.79 -8.91 24.69
C THR A 2 -3.42 -7.51 24.72
N ASN A 3 -3.25 -6.78 25.81
CA ASN A 3 -3.77 -5.42 25.92
C ASN A 3 -2.76 -4.42 25.34
N VAL A 4 -3.20 -3.52 24.47
CA VAL A 4 -2.36 -2.51 23.82
C VAL A 4 -2.89 -1.13 24.17
N ASN A 5 -2.02 -0.26 24.69
CA ASN A 5 -2.36 1.13 24.98
C ASN A 5 -1.88 2.02 23.81
N LEU A 6 -2.80 2.57 23.04
CA LEU A 6 -2.50 3.51 21.95
C LEU A 6 -2.91 4.93 22.31
N ARG A 7 -2.11 5.89 21.85
CA ARG A 7 -2.48 7.31 21.82
C ARG A 7 -2.79 7.69 20.38
N LEU A 8 -3.96 8.26 20.17
CA LEU A 8 -4.41 8.77 18.88
C LEU A 8 -4.47 10.30 18.95
N PRO A 9 -4.09 11.03 17.87
CA PRO A 9 -4.44 12.44 17.75
C PRO A 9 -5.95 12.65 17.87
N ASP A 10 -6.38 13.77 18.43
CA ASP A 10 -7.80 14.05 18.71
C ASP A 10 -8.68 13.91 17.45
N SER A 11 -8.23 14.46 16.32
CA SER A 11 -8.94 14.36 15.04
C SER A 11 -9.11 12.93 14.55
N THR A 12 -8.10 12.07 14.77
CA THR A 12 -8.15 10.65 14.40
C THR A 12 -9.09 9.89 15.32
N HIS A 13 -9.05 10.18 16.62
CA HIS A 13 -9.96 9.58 17.59
C HIS A 13 -11.43 9.93 17.27
N GLU A 14 -11.73 11.20 17.01
CA GLU A 14 -13.07 11.64 16.63
C GLU A 14 -13.58 10.95 15.37
N ALA A 15 -12.75 10.89 14.32
CA ALA A 15 -13.10 10.19 13.09
C ALA A 15 -13.40 8.70 13.31
N ALA A 16 -12.58 8.02 14.12
CA ALA A 16 -12.78 6.62 14.45
C ALA A 16 -14.08 6.40 15.26
N VAL A 17 -14.39 7.29 16.20
CA VAL A 17 -15.65 7.24 16.97
C VAL A 17 -16.87 7.41 16.06
N GLN A 18 -16.85 8.39 15.15
CA GLN A 18 -17.96 8.61 14.23
C GLN A 18 -18.17 7.40 13.31
N ARG A 19 -17.07 6.84 12.80
CA ARG A 19 -17.12 5.67 11.94
C ARG A 19 -17.65 4.43 12.66
N ALA A 20 -17.17 4.15 13.87
CA ALA A 20 -17.66 3.04 14.69
C ALA A 20 -19.16 3.18 15.00
N LYS A 21 -19.64 4.39 15.32
CA LYS A 21 -21.07 4.68 15.52
C LYS A 21 -21.91 4.42 14.26
N GLN A 22 -21.44 4.86 13.09
CA GLN A 22 -22.12 4.63 11.82
C GLN A 22 -22.26 3.14 11.50
N GLU A 23 -21.25 2.35 11.86
CA GLU A 23 -21.22 0.91 11.61
C GLU A 23 -21.83 0.08 12.77
N GLY A 24 -22.32 0.73 13.83
CA GLY A 24 -23.00 0.08 14.96
C GLY A 24 -22.08 -0.77 15.84
N GLU A 25 -20.76 -0.55 15.79
CA GLU A 25 -19.77 -1.29 16.57
C GLU A 25 -19.07 -0.42 17.62
N SER A 26 -18.45 -1.07 18.62
CA SER A 26 -17.63 -0.35 19.60
C SER A 26 -16.32 0.14 18.97
N LEU A 27 -15.77 1.24 19.50
CA LEU A 27 -14.49 1.79 19.01
C LEU A 27 -13.36 0.76 19.05
N ASN A 28 -13.30 -0.08 20.09
CA ASN A 28 -12.27 -1.12 20.20
C ASN A 28 -12.44 -2.19 19.11
N ALA A 29 -13.67 -2.62 18.83
CA ALA A 29 -13.94 -3.58 17.76
C ALA A 29 -13.56 -3.00 16.39
N PHE A 30 -13.89 -1.73 16.16
CA PHE A 30 -13.48 -0.99 14.96
C PHE A 30 -11.96 -0.96 14.80
N ILE A 31 -11.22 -0.58 15.84
CA ILE A 31 -9.75 -0.51 15.80
C ILE A 31 -9.15 -1.89 15.50
N VAL A 32 -9.63 -2.95 16.16
CA VAL A 32 -9.14 -4.32 15.92
C VAL A 32 -9.37 -4.74 14.47
N ARG A 33 -10.57 -4.48 13.93
CA ARG A 33 -10.91 -4.78 12.54
C ARG A 33 -10.06 -3.99 11.56
N ALA A 34 -9.86 -2.69 11.79
CA ALA A 34 -9.04 -1.83 10.95
C ALA A 34 -7.58 -2.29 10.92
N VAL A 35 -6.99 -2.64 12.07
CA VAL A 35 -5.62 -3.16 12.15
C VAL A 35 -5.51 -4.51 11.43
N THR A 36 -6.49 -5.39 11.61
CA THR A 36 -6.52 -6.71 10.96
C THR A 36 -6.59 -6.56 9.44
N ALA A 37 -7.46 -5.68 8.95
CA ALA A 37 -7.61 -5.38 7.52
C ALA A 37 -6.33 -4.78 6.93
N GLN A 38 -5.69 -3.85 7.64
CA GLN A 38 -4.43 -3.25 7.20
C GLN A 38 -3.31 -4.30 7.11
N LEU A 39 -3.18 -5.16 8.12
CA LEU A 39 -2.18 -6.23 8.11
C LEU A 39 -2.43 -7.24 6.99
N ALA A 40 -3.69 -7.60 6.72
CA ALA A 40 -4.03 -8.47 5.60
C ALA A 40 -3.71 -7.81 4.25
N ALA A 41 -4.03 -6.52 4.09
CA ALA A 41 -3.75 -5.78 2.85
C ALA A 41 -2.25 -5.61 2.59
N SER A 42 -1.50 -5.20 3.61
CA SER A 42 -0.04 -5.05 3.51
C SER A 42 0.65 -6.41 3.36
N GLY A 43 0.27 -7.42 4.14
CA GLY A 43 0.86 -8.76 4.05
C GLY A 43 0.61 -9.45 2.72
N GLU A 44 -0.58 -9.30 2.12
CA GLU A 44 -0.85 -9.87 0.79
C GLU A 44 -0.09 -9.11 -0.30
N ALA A 45 0.10 -7.80 -0.17
CA ALA A 45 0.95 -7.05 -1.09
C ALA A 45 2.40 -7.53 -1.05
N ASP A 46 2.98 -7.68 0.16
CA ASP A 46 4.34 -8.19 0.34
C ASP A 46 4.48 -9.61 -0.24
N ARG A 47 3.53 -10.51 0.08
CA ARG A 47 3.51 -11.87 -0.45
C ARG A 47 3.41 -11.90 -1.98
N TYR A 48 2.58 -11.03 -2.57
CA TYR A 48 2.45 -10.90 -4.02
C TYR A 48 3.78 -10.45 -4.65
N PHE A 49 4.44 -9.45 -4.07
CA PHE A 49 5.73 -8.96 -4.56
C PHE A 49 6.82 -10.03 -4.43
N GLU A 50 6.88 -10.78 -3.33
CA GLU A 50 7.82 -11.90 -3.15
C GLU A 50 7.61 -13.00 -4.20
N LEU A 51 6.37 -13.46 -4.40
CA LEU A 51 6.03 -14.48 -5.39
C LEU A 51 6.37 -14.03 -6.82
N ARG A 52 6.17 -12.74 -7.12
CA ARG A 52 6.54 -12.17 -8.41
C ARG A 52 8.05 -12.04 -8.57
N ALA A 53 8.75 -11.61 -7.53
CA ALA A 53 10.21 -11.50 -7.50
C ALA A 53 10.89 -12.86 -7.67
N ALA A 54 10.34 -13.92 -7.07
CA ALA A 54 10.84 -15.30 -7.26
C ALA A 54 10.79 -15.78 -8.73
N ARG A 55 9.91 -15.18 -9.55
CA ARG A 55 9.79 -15.45 -10.99
C ARG A 55 10.52 -14.42 -11.86
N ALA A 56 11.14 -13.41 -11.24
CA ALA A 56 11.86 -12.40 -11.99
C ALA A 56 13.08 -13.04 -12.67
N LYS A 57 13.35 -12.60 -13.91
CA LYS A 57 14.56 -12.94 -14.64
C LYS A 57 15.50 -11.74 -14.54
N PRO A 58 16.59 -11.82 -13.75
CA PRO A 58 17.58 -10.76 -13.69
C PRO A 58 18.07 -10.40 -15.10
N GLY A 59 18.20 -9.11 -15.41
CA GLY A 59 18.65 -8.64 -16.73
C GLY A 59 17.58 -8.56 -17.81
N ALA A 60 16.47 -9.29 -17.72
CA ALA A 60 15.42 -9.28 -18.76
C ALA A 60 14.79 -7.89 -18.95
N LEU A 61 14.77 -7.06 -17.91
CA LEU A 61 14.34 -5.66 -18.03
C LEU A 61 15.30 -4.86 -18.93
N MET A 62 16.60 -5.04 -18.78
CA MET A 62 17.60 -4.36 -19.62
C MET A 62 17.49 -4.82 -21.07
N ASP A 63 17.22 -6.10 -21.31
CA ASP A 63 16.98 -6.62 -22.67
C ASP A 63 15.74 -6.02 -23.33
N VAL A 64 14.71 -5.71 -22.53
CA VAL A 64 13.49 -5.03 -23.03
C VAL A 64 13.78 -3.56 -23.28
N LEU A 65 14.46 -2.87 -22.37
CA LEU A 65 14.82 -1.47 -22.51
C LEU A 65 15.78 -1.24 -23.69
N GLY A 66 16.72 -2.16 -23.93
CA GLY A 66 17.63 -2.11 -25.07
C GLY A 66 16.98 -2.34 -26.44
N LYS A 67 15.68 -2.68 -26.49
CA LYS A 67 14.91 -2.70 -27.76
C LYS A 67 14.40 -1.31 -28.15
N VAL A 68 14.42 -0.36 -27.22
CA VAL A 68 14.04 1.02 -27.53
C VAL A 68 15.09 1.61 -28.46
N ARG A 69 14.60 2.32 -29.47
CA ARG A 69 15.44 3.04 -30.42
C ARG A 69 16.07 4.25 -29.74
N ASP A 70 17.40 4.25 -29.61
CA ASP A 70 18.18 5.34 -29.02
C ASP A 70 18.12 6.65 -29.82
N ASP A 71 17.64 6.61 -31.05
CA ASP A 71 17.63 7.72 -32.01
C ASP A 71 16.28 8.46 -32.10
N LEU A 72 15.31 8.12 -31.26
CA LEU A 72 14.02 8.82 -31.25
C LEU A 72 14.14 10.15 -30.48
N PRO A 73 13.79 11.29 -31.11
CA PRO A 73 13.74 12.55 -30.38
C PRO A 73 12.67 12.46 -29.27
N PRO A 74 12.85 13.19 -28.15
CA PRO A 74 11.83 13.32 -27.11
C PRO A 74 10.49 13.75 -27.72
N ARG A 75 9.39 13.22 -27.20
CA ARG A 75 8.05 13.58 -27.65
C ARG A 75 7.64 14.90 -27.00
N ALA A 76 6.67 15.60 -27.59
CA ALA A 76 6.07 16.76 -26.94
C ALA A 76 5.55 16.35 -25.56
N GLY A 77 5.97 17.08 -24.51
CA GLY A 77 5.71 16.72 -23.10
C GLY A 77 6.83 15.95 -22.37
N ASP A 78 7.88 15.49 -23.05
CA ASP A 78 9.11 14.96 -22.42
C ASP A 78 10.11 16.09 -22.06
N GLU A 79 9.61 17.31 -21.92
CA GLU A 79 10.40 18.50 -21.61
C GLU A 79 10.94 18.39 -20.17
N VAL A 80 12.26 18.58 -20.03
CA VAL A 80 12.89 18.63 -18.70
C VAL A 80 12.70 20.04 -18.15
N ASN A 81 11.99 20.16 -17.03
CA ASN A 81 11.83 21.44 -16.29
C ASN A 81 13.15 21.91 -15.67
#